data_AF-A0AAN8X1C0-F1
#
_entry.id   AF-A0AAN8X1C0-F1
#
_cell.length_a   1.000
_cell.length_b   1.000
_cell.length_c   1.000
_cell.angle_alpha   90.00
_cell.angle_beta   90.00
_cell.angle_gamma   90.00
#
_symmetry.space_group_name_H-M   'P 1'
#
loop_
_entity.id
_entity.type
_entity.pdbx_description
1 polymer ?
#
loop_
_entity_poly.entity_id
_entity_poly.type
_entity_poly.pdbx_seq_one_letter_code
_entity_poly.pdbx_strand_id
1 'polypeptide(L)'
;MIGQYLHRVDANAFCHQNVANLLFMTLDKKGVLNDLVLTLFNPDVLRLSQVVIHHSESVTSQGLDVLKYHQIQSLDVKNLTKVNLEELIDCFGEWTLNNIQTVSFSGATFGCLASAPNCKTPSKHTSIRGSPLPNRLHNALGKLSNLQVLNLSGTELTSAALLNICHDLRKLTTLDISGCNKIESVECLTVRKNTLRSLSLYNLKVLRTDETRKILLELKGLVHLDVSENKVSQDPVDRLIPSCSIVPELLRNPEFGPCLSSLDISGQDQTKLEDLHFFLKWHPDLKFVGLMLTSLCLDTVFLDSYDIM
;
A
#
# COMPACT_ATOMS: atom_id res chain seq x y z
N MET A 1 -11.26 -32.71 9.30
CA MET A 1 -10.66 -33.53 10.38
C MET A 1 -9.73 -32.76 11.33
N ILE A 2 -9.46 -31.46 11.11
CA ILE A 2 -8.61 -30.64 12.02
C ILE A 2 -9.41 -30.10 13.22
N GLY A 3 -10.71 -29.80 13.07
CA GLY A 3 -11.55 -29.22 14.12
C GLY A 3 -11.80 -30.10 15.36
N GLN A 4 -11.57 -31.42 15.27
CA GLN A 4 -11.76 -32.31 16.43
C GLN A 4 -10.54 -32.40 17.36
N TYR A 5 -9.36 -31.94 16.92
CA TYR A 5 -8.13 -32.02 17.73
C TYR A 5 -7.86 -30.76 18.57
N LEU A 6 -8.62 -29.67 18.37
CA LEU A 6 -8.50 -28.44 19.16
C LEU A 6 -9.48 -28.34 20.33
N HIS A 7 -10.36 -29.34 20.53
CA HIS A 7 -11.27 -29.37 21.69
C HIS A 7 -10.66 -30.00 22.95
N ARG A 8 -9.39 -30.42 22.90
CA ARG A 8 -8.60 -30.88 24.06
C ARG A 8 -7.39 -29.98 24.31
N VAL A 9 -7.58 -28.68 24.21
CA VAL A 9 -6.55 -27.72 24.62
C VAL A 9 -6.70 -27.52 26.12
N ASP A 10 -5.64 -27.88 26.86
CA ASP A 10 -5.46 -27.55 28.27
C ASP A 10 -5.80 -26.07 28.48
N ALA A 11 -6.57 -25.72 29.51
CA ALA A 11 -7.04 -24.34 29.73
C ALA A 11 -5.90 -23.32 29.89
N ASN A 12 -4.66 -23.80 30.05
CA ASN A 12 -3.43 -23.02 30.16
C ASN A 12 -2.54 -23.04 28.91
N ALA A 13 -2.89 -23.79 27.85
CA ALA A 13 -2.09 -23.89 26.64
C ALA A 13 -2.40 -22.73 25.67
N PHE A 14 -1.81 -21.57 25.95
CA PHE A 14 -1.78 -20.45 25.01
C PHE A 14 -0.79 -20.73 23.88
N CYS A 15 -1.26 -20.64 22.64
CA CYS A 15 -0.38 -20.70 21.48
C CYS A 15 0.30 -19.33 21.30
N HIS A 16 1.62 -19.35 21.15
CA HIS A 16 2.41 -18.13 20.98
C HIS A 16 1.94 -17.33 19.75
N GLN A 17 1.80 -16.00 19.87
CA GLN A 17 1.25 -15.12 18.84
C GLN A 17 1.91 -15.30 17.46
N ASN A 18 3.24 -15.47 17.41
CA ASN A 18 3.95 -15.75 16.15
C ASN A 18 3.49 -17.04 15.47
N VAL A 19 3.17 -18.08 16.23
CA VAL A 19 2.67 -19.35 15.70
C VAL A 19 1.23 -19.18 15.20
N ALA A 20 0.40 -18.41 15.91
CA ALA A 20 -0.95 -18.07 15.47
C ALA A 20 -0.95 -17.29 14.14
N ASN A 21 -0.11 -16.25 14.04
CA ASN A 21 0.06 -15.47 12.81
C ASN A 21 0.56 -16.37 11.65
N LEU A 22 1.57 -17.21 11.90
CA LEU A 22 2.09 -18.14 10.88
C LEU A 22 1.04 -19.15 10.42
N LEU A 23 0.21 -19.65 11.34
CA LEU A 23 -0.91 -20.53 11.00
C LEU A 23 -1.93 -19.79 10.11
N PHE A 24 -2.31 -18.56 10.47
CA PHE A 24 -3.22 -17.74 9.67
C PHE A 24 -2.67 -17.54 8.25
N MET A 25 -1.42 -17.09 8.13
CA MET A 25 -0.74 -16.90 6.85
C MET A 25 -0.65 -18.19 6.04
N THR A 26 -0.42 -19.33 6.69
CA THR A 26 -0.35 -20.63 6.01
C THR A 26 -1.71 -21.04 5.46
N LEU A 27 -2.80 -20.77 6.18
CA LEU A 27 -4.16 -21.07 5.73
C LEU A 27 -4.60 -20.14 4.59
N ASP A 28 -4.23 -18.87 4.65
CA ASP A 28 -4.43 -17.92 3.54
C ASP A 28 -3.67 -18.34 2.27
N LYS A 29 -2.37 -18.65 2.41
CA LYS A 29 -1.53 -19.12 1.29
C LYS A 29 -2.07 -20.41 0.65
N LYS A 30 -2.75 -21.25 1.44
CA LYS A 30 -3.41 -22.47 0.95
C LYS A 30 -4.79 -22.21 0.33
N GLY A 31 -5.32 -20.99 0.41
CA GLY A 31 -6.64 -20.63 -0.11
C GLY A 31 -7.79 -21.33 0.62
N VAL A 32 -7.58 -21.73 1.88
CA VAL A 32 -8.59 -22.48 2.66
C VAL A 32 -9.33 -21.62 3.69
N LEU A 33 -9.07 -20.30 3.72
CA LEU A 33 -9.78 -19.40 4.62
C LEU A 33 -11.27 -19.30 4.24
N ASN A 34 -12.11 -19.60 5.21
CA ASN A 34 -13.56 -19.42 5.19
C ASN A 34 -14.04 -19.20 6.62
N ASP A 35 -15.30 -18.84 6.80
CA ASP A 35 -15.86 -18.50 8.12
C ASP A 35 -15.67 -19.63 9.15
N LEU A 36 -15.81 -20.90 8.73
CA LEU A 36 -15.57 -22.04 9.61
C LEU A 36 -14.10 -22.13 10.04
N VAL A 37 -13.16 -21.94 9.12
CA VAL A 37 -11.72 -21.95 9.44
C VAL A 37 -11.34 -20.77 10.33
N LEU A 38 -11.99 -19.61 10.17
CA LEU A 38 -11.77 -18.46 11.04
C LEU A 38 -12.15 -18.72 12.50
N THR A 39 -13.11 -19.61 12.77
CA THR A 39 -13.46 -20.02 14.15
C THR A 39 -12.30 -20.69 14.89
N LEU A 40 -11.30 -21.22 14.17
CA LEU A 40 -10.09 -21.77 14.79
C LEU A 40 -9.32 -20.70 15.55
N PHE A 41 -9.38 -19.43 15.12
CA PHE A 41 -8.70 -18.29 15.72
C PHE A 41 -9.46 -17.71 16.91
N ASN A 42 -10.02 -18.58 17.76
CA ASN A 42 -10.70 -18.16 18.98
C ASN A 42 -9.72 -17.35 19.87
N PRO A 43 -10.10 -16.13 20.31
CA PRO A 43 -9.28 -15.28 21.18
C PRO A 43 -8.91 -15.91 22.53
N ASP A 44 -9.62 -16.93 22.99
CA ASP A 44 -9.34 -17.65 24.24
C ASP A 44 -8.05 -18.50 24.14
N VAL A 45 -7.69 -18.93 22.93
CA VAL A 45 -6.57 -19.87 22.69
C VAL A 45 -5.47 -19.26 21.83
N LEU A 46 -5.83 -18.38 20.90
CA LEU A 46 -4.93 -17.74 19.95
C LEU A 46 -5.01 -16.22 20.07
N ARG A 47 -3.90 -15.56 19.79
CA ARG A 47 -3.83 -14.11 19.64
C ARG A 47 -3.20 -13.78 18.31
N LEU A 48 -3.88 -12.97 17.50
CA LEU A 48 -3.37 -12.46 16.25
C LEU A 48 -2.88 -11.03 16.44
N SER A 49 -1.76 -10.71 15.78
CA SER A 49 -1.31 -9.32 15.55
C SER A 49 -1.11 -9.01 14.07
N GLN A 50 -1.05 -10.04 13.22
CA GLN A 50 -0.87 -9.91 11.79
C GLN A 50 -1.93 -10.76 11.08
N VAL A 51 -2.62 -10.16 10.12
CA VAL A 51 -3.69 -10.80 9.36
C VAL A 51 -3.43 -10.58 7.87
N VAL A 52 -3.45 -11.67 7.10
CA VAL A 52 -3.30 -11.63 5.64
C VAL A 52 -4.48 -12.33 4.99
N ILE A 53 -5.12 -11.67 4.03
CA ILE A 53 -6.35 -12.16 3.39
C ILE A 53 -6.23 -11.91 1.88
N HIS A 54 -5.77 -12.90 1.12
CA HIS A 54 -5.50 -12.75 -0.32
C HIS A 54 -6.45 -13.53 -1.23
N HIS A 55 -6.93 -14.69 -0.78
CA HIS A 55 -7.72 -15.62 -1.61
C HIS A 55 -8.94 -16.11 -0.81
N SER A 56 -9.84 -15.17 -0.49
CA SER A 56 -10.89 -15.37 0.52
C SER A 56 -12.30 -15.18 -0.03
N GLU A 57 -12.58 -15.74 -1.21
CA GLU A 57 -13.91 -15.68 -1.84
C GLU A 57 -15.03 -16.27 -0.96
N SER A 58 -14.67 -17.10 0.02
CA SER A 58 -15.59 -17.72 0.98
C SER A 58 -15.72 -16.99 2.32
N VAL A 59 -14.90 -15.98 2.59
CA VAL A 59 -14.91 -15.26 3.87
C VAL A 59 -15.96 -14.15 3.84
N THR A 60 -16.76 -14.07 4.90
CA THR A 60 -17.76 -13.01 5.11
C THR A 60 -17.40 -12.13 6.31
N SER A 61 -18.12 -11.02 6.47
CA SER A 61 -17.96 -10.14 7.64
C SER A 61 -18.28 -10.88 8.95
N GLN A 62 -19.23 -11.82 8.92
CA GLN A 62 -19.55 -12.66 10.09
C GLN A 62 -18.38 -13.56 10.48
N GLY A 63 -17.64 -14.12 9.51
CA GLY A 63 -16.42 -14.88 9.80
C GLY A 63 -15.31 -14.00 10.37
N LEU A 64 -15.18 -12.77 9.87
CA LEU A 64 -14.18 -11.80 10.29
C LEU A 64 -14.47 -11.17 11.66
N ASP A 65 -15.68 -11.30 12.21
CA ASP A 65 -16.01 -10.81 13.55
C ASP A 65 -15.07 -11.37 14.64
N VAL A 66 -14.42 -12.51 14.41
CA VAL A 66 -13.38 -13.03 15.32
C VAL A 66 -12.25 -12.01 15.54
N LEU A 67 -11.96 -11.16 14.55
CA LEU A 67 -10.92 -10.12 14.60
C LEU A 67 -11.24 -9.00 15.61
N LYS A 68 -12.49 -8.85 16.06
CA LYS A 68 -12.87 -7.87 17.09
C LYS A 68 -12.12 -8.09 18.40
N TYR A 69 -11.70 -9.32 18.66
CA TYR A 69 -11.08 -9.74 19.91
C TYR A 69 -9.56 -9.92 19.81
N HIS A 70 -8.98 -9.55 18.67
CA HIS A 70 -7.54 -9.60 18.42
C HIS A 70 -6.92 -8.20 18.39
N GLN A 71 -5.62 -8.14 18.69
CA GLN A 71 -4.84 -6.90 18.75
C GLN A 71 -4.03 -6.74 17.46
N ILE A 72 -4.72 -6.44 16.36
CA ILE A 72 -4.12 -6.41 15.02
C ILE A 72 -3.29 -5.14 14.84
N GLN A 73 -2.03 -5.33 14.45
CA GLN A 73 -1.08 -4.26 14.16
C GLN A 73 -0.78 -4.16 12.65
N SER A 74 -0.92 -5.28 11.93
CA SER A 74 -0.67 -5.36 10.49
C SER A 74 -1.78 -6.13 9.78
N LEU A 75 -2.26 -5.56 8.68
CA LEU A 75 -3.29 -6.12 7.82
C LEU A 75 -2.84 -6.03 6.36
N ASP A 76 -2.89 -7.14 5.64
CA ASP A 76 -2.71 -7.15 4.18
C ASP A 76 -3.89 -7.86 3.53
N VAL A 77 -4.68 -7.14 2.74
CA VAL A 77 -5.86 -7.68 2.06
C VAL A 77 -5.74 -7.49 0.56
N LYS A 78 -5.96 -8.58 -0.16
CA LYS A 78 -6.05 -8.62 -1.62
C LYS A 78 -7.30 -9.42 -1.99
N ASN A 79 -8.01 -8.99 -3.02
CA ASN A 79 -9.15 -9.73 -3.59
C ASN A 79 -10.23 -10.17 -2.57
N LEU A 80 -10.57 -9.33 -1.59
CA LEU A 80 -11.71 -9.58 -0.70
C LEU A 80 -13.01 -9.16 -1.39
N THR A 81 -13.74 -10.13 -1.93
CA THR A 81 -14.89 -9.86 -2.83
C THR A 81 -16.24 -9.76 -2.11
N LYS A 82 -16.39 -10.44 -0.97
CA LYS A 82 -17.66 -10.51 -0.21
C LYS A 82 -17.81 -9.49 0.90
N VAL A 83 -16.73 -8.83 1.28
CA VAL A 83 -16.68 -7.90 2.40
C VAL A 83 -16.07 -6.60 1.90
N ASN A 84 -16.79 -5.51 2.05
CA ASN A 84 -16.26 -4.20 1.69
C ASN A 84 -15.37 -3.64 2.81
N LEU A 85 -14.66 -2.55 2.52
CA LEU A 85 -13.72 -1.97 3.49
C LEU A 85 -14.41 -1.51 4.79
N GLU A 86 -15.57 -0.87 4.72
CA GLU A 86 -16.28 -0.41 5.92
C GLU A 86 -16.66 -1.59 6.81
N GLU A 87 -17.21 -2.65 6.22
CA GLU A 87 -17.55 -3.89 6.92
C GLU A 87 -16.32 -4.55 7.54
N LEU A 88 -15.18 -4.56 6.83
CA LEU A 88 -13.92 -5.09 7.36
C LEU A 88 -13.43 -4.27 8.56
N ILE A 89 -13.46 -2.93 8.47
CA ILE A 89 -13.07 -2.07 9.59
C ILE A 89 -14.02 -2.26 10.78
N ASP A 90 -15.31 -2.49 10.55
CA ASP A 90 -16.29 -2.78 11.60
C ASP A 90 -16.09 -4.16 12.25
N CYS A 91 -15.26 -5.03 11.66
CA CYS A 91 -14.79 -6.29 12.27
C CYS A 91 -13.61 -6.09 13.23
N PHE A 92 -13.13 -4.86 13.44
CA PHE A 92 -12.04 -4.57 14.38
C PHE A 92 -12.54 -4.06 15.73
N GLY A 93 -11.88 -4.49 16.80
CA GLY A 93 -12.09 -3.97 18.13
C GLY A 93 -11.42 -2.60 18.32
N GLU A 94 -11.82 -1.90 19.38
CA GLU A 94 -11.32 -0.56 19.71
C GLU A 94 -9.79 -0.50 19.81
N TRP A 95 -9.16 -1.55 20.37
CA TRP A 95 -7.70 -1.62 20.43
C TRP A 95 -7.08 -1.57 19.03
N THR A 96 -7.58 -2.40 18.10
CA THR A 96 -7.06 -2.48 16.73
C THR A 96 -7.26 -1.16 15.98
N LEU A 97 -8.45 -0.55 16.05
CA LEU A 97 -8.72 0.74 15.42
C LEU A 97 -7.73 1.83 15.89
N ASN A 98 -7.36 1.79 17.17
CA ASN A 98 -6.43 2.75 17.76
C ASN A 98 -4.96 2.35 17.66
N ASN A 99 -4.58 1.14 17.24
CA ASN A 99 -3.18 0.68 17.31
C ASN A 99 -2.67 0.00 16.04
N ILE A 100 -3.51 -0.20 15.03
CA ILE A 100 -3.05 -0.71 13.74
C ILE A 100 -2.07 0.28 13.11
N GLN A 101 -0.95 -0.24 12.62
CA GLN A 101 0.16 0.57 12.10
C GLN A 101 0.39 0.34 10.62
N THR A 102 0.08 -0.86 10.12
CA THR A 102 0.30 -1.23 8.72
C THR A 102 -0.97 -1.77 8.11
N VAL A 103 -1.38 -1.18 6.99
CA VAL A 103 -2.50 -1.65 6.20
C VAL A 103 -2.12 -1.66 4.73
N SER A 104 -2.31 -2.79 4.08
CA SER A 104 -2.17 -2.96 2.65
C SER A 104 -3.50 -3.40 2.04
N PHE A 105 -3.89 -2.69 0.99
CA PHE A 105 -5.01 -3.00 0.13
C PHE A 105 -4.60 -3.02 -1.34
N SER A 106 -3.39 -3.49 -1.61
CA SER A 106 -2.84 -3.57 -2.97
C SER A 106 -3.74 -4.39 -3.90
N GLY A 107 -4.04 -3.84 -5.08
CA GLY A 107 -4.90 -4.44 -6.09
C GLY A 107 -6.36 -4.62 -5.64
N ALA A 108 -6.74 -4.10 -4.48
CA ALA A 108 -8.12 -4.19 -4.02
C ALA A 108 -8.99 -3.31 -4.90
N THR A 109 -9.85 -3.95 -5.69
CA THR A 109 -11.01 -3.29 -6.28
C THR A 109 -12.02 -3.07 -5.17
N PHE A 110 -11.79 -2.09 -4.29
CA PHE A 110 -12.89 -1.62 -3.48
C PHE A 110 -13.94 -1.13 -4.46
N GLY A 111 -15.10 -1.79 -4.48
CA GLY A 111 -16.25 -1.47 -5.31
C GLY A 111 -16.24 -2.03 -6.73
N CYS A 112 -16.79 -3.23 -6.85
CA CYS A 112 -18.15 -3.29 -7.39
C CYS A 112 -18.91 -4.44 -6.74
N LEU A 113 -19.78 -4.12 -5.77
CA LEU A 113 -21.10 -4.75 -5.73
C LEU A 113 -21.95 -4.19 -6.89
N ALA A 114 -21.42 -4.24 -8.12
CA ALA A 114 -22.25 -4.21 -9.30
C ALA A 114 -22.72 -5.65 -9.51
N SER A 115 -23.90 -5.95 -8.99
CA SER A 115 -24.73 -7.10 -9.39
C SER A 115 -24.07 -8.49 -9.27
N ALA A 116 -24.08 -9.05 -8.06
CA ALA A 116 -24.36 -10.48 -7.96
C ALA A 116 -25.89 -10.67 -8.15
N PRO A 117 -26.38 -11.39 -9.17
CA PRO A 117 -27.82 -11.46 -9.47
C PRO A 117 -28.69 -12.16 -8.40
N ASN A 118 -28.13 -12.60 -7.27
CA ASN A 118 -28.83 -13.53 -6.37
C ASN A 118 -28.67 -13.28 -4.85
N CYS A 119 -28.25 -12.10 -4.40
CA CYS A 119 -28.22 -11.83 -2.95
C CYS A 119 -29.59 -11.37 -2.44
N LYS A 120 -30.48 -12.32 -2.14
CA LYS A 120 -31.80 -12.09 -1.51
C LYS A 120 -31.68 -11.97 0.01
N THR A 121 -31.12 -10.87 0.53
CA THR A 121 -31.41 -10.42 1.90
C THR A 121 -31.16 -8.91 2.02
N PRO A 122 -32.19 -8.07 2.25
CA PRO A 122 -31.98 -6.68 2.55
C PRO A 122 -31.61 -6.54 4.04
N SER A 123 -30.33 -6.28 4.33
CA SER A 123 -29.92 -5.80 5.65
C SER A 123 -30.49 -4.40 5.86
N LYS A 124 -31.23 -4.23 6.96
CA LYS A 124 -32.13 -3.09 7.23
C LYS A 124 -31.47 -1.76 7.60
N HIS A 125 -30.16 -1.60 7.47
CA HIS A 125 -29.49 -0.34 7.74
C HIS A 125 -28.39 -0.08 6.70
N THR A 126 -28.35 1.15 6.17
CA THR A 126 -27.44 1.70 5.14
C THR A 126 -27.87 1.55 3.67
N SER A 127 -29.02 2.16 3.35
CA SER A 127 -29.29 2.59 1.97
C SER A 127 -28.42 3.79 1.61
N ILE A 128 -27.19 3.55 1.13
CA ILE A 128 -26.47 4.48 0.25
C ILE A 128 -25.99 3.66 -0.96
N ARG A 129 -26.96 3.23 -1.78
CA ARG A 129 -26.70 2.79 -3.15
C ARG A 129 -26.32 4.03 -3.96
N GLY A 130 -25.08 4.07 -4.45
CA GLY A 130 -24.68 4.99 -5.54
C GLY A 130 -23.66 6.09 -5.25
N SER A 131 -22.91 6.06 -4.13
CA SER A 131 -21.79 7.01 -3.99
C SER A 131 -20.51 6.47 -4.64
N PRO A 132 -19.77 7.28 -5.42
CA PRO A 132 -18.47 6.89 -5.96
C PRO A 132 -17.52 6.46 -4.84
N LEU A 133 -16.74 5.42 -5.13
CA LEU A 133 -15.71 4.81 -4.29
C LEU A 133 -14.79 5.74 -3.49
N PRO A 134 -14.36 6.91 -4.01
CA PRO A 134 -13.50 7.85 -3.28
C PRO A 134 -14.04 8.29 -1.91
N ASN A 135 -15.37 8.34 -1.77
CA ASN A 135 -15.99 8.89 -0.56
C ASN A 135 -16.08 7.88 0.59
N ARG A 136 -15.85 6.59 0.34
CA ARG A 136 -15.96 5.53 1.36
C ARG A 136 -14.61 5.12 1.94
N LEU A 137 -13.58 5.12 1.10
CA LEU A 137 -12.22 4.75 1.47
C LEU A 137 -11.68 5.63 2.60
N HIS A 138 -11.82 6.95 2.49
CA HIS A 138 -11.28 7.87 3.50
C HIS A 138 -12.03 7.78 4.84
N ASN A 139 -13.36 7.61 4.84
CA ASN A 139 -14.14 7.45 6.07
C ASN A 139 -13.73 6.21 6.86
N ALA A 140 -13.46 5.09 6.16
CA ALA A 140 -13.01 3.87 6.80
C ALA A 140 -11.57 4.00 7.31
N LEU A 141 -10.66 4.53 6.49
CA LEU A 141 -9.26 4.72 6.88
C LEU A 141 -9.09 5.75 7.99
N GLY A 142 -9.92 6.79 8.04
CA GLY A 142 -9.90 7.82 9.09
C GLY A 142 -10.18 7.27 10.50
N LYS A 143 -10.79 6.08 10.62
CA LYS A 143 -10.94 5.37 11.91
C LYS A 143 -9.60 4.80 12.44
N LEU A 144 -8.58 4.67 11.59
CA LEU A 144 -7.30 4.03 11.91
C LEU A 144 -6.27 5.06 12.38
N SER A 145 -6.44 5.55 13.60
CA SER A 145 -5.78 6.76 14.11
C SER A 145 -4.25 6.66 14.26
N ASN A 146 -3.71 5.43 14.37
CA ASN A 146 -2.28 5.16 14.51
C ASN A 146 -1.62 4.61 13.25
N LEU A 147 -2.29 4.67 12.10
CA LEU A 147 -1.77 4.14 10.85
C LEU A 147 -0.51 4.89 10.39
N GLN A 148 0.55 4.14 10.09
CA GLN A 148 1.87 4.66 9.69
C GLN A 148 2.26 4.22 8.28
N VAL A 149 1.85 3.02 7.88
CA VAL A 149 2.17 2.40 6.59
C VAL A 149 0.88 2.08 5.88
N LEU A 150 0.69 2.67 4.70
CA LEU A 150 -0.47 2.45 3.85
C LEU A 150 -0.05 2.08 2.43
N ASN A 151 -0.48 0.92 1.98
CA ASN A 151 -0.34 0.50 0.59
C ASN A 151 -1.71 0.46 -0.10
N LEU A 152 -1.87 1.27 -1.14
CA LEU A 152 -3.04 1.34 -2.02
C LEU A 152 -2.66 1.12 -3.49
N SER A 153 -1.50 0.50 -3.76
CA SER A 153 -1.03 0.24 -5.12
C SER A 153 -2.06 -0.52 -5.96
N GLY A 154 -2.18 -0.18 -7.23
CA GLY A 154 -3.05 -0.87 -8.19
C GLY A 154 -4.54 -0.73 -7.86
N THR A 155 -4.93 0.25 -7.06
CA THR A 155 -6.34 0.56 -6.76
C THR A 155 -6.87 1.67 -7.67
N GLU A 156 -8.19 1.88 -7.65
CA GLU A 156 -8.83 3.00 -8.37
C GLU A 156 -8.80 4.33 -7.59
N LEU A 157 -7.72 4.58 -6.83
CA LEU A 157 -7.58 5.79 -6.01
C LEU A 157 -7.61 7.06 -6.88
N THR A 158 -8.39 8.07 -6.46
CA THR A 158 -8.47 9.38 -7.13
C THR A 158 -7.73 10.45 -6.31
N SER A 159 -7.39 11.59 -6.94
CA SER A 159 -6.75 12.73 -6.25
C SER A 159 -7.58 13.22 -5.05
N ALA A 160 -8.92 13.22 -5.16
CA ALA A 160 -9.81 13.65 -4.08
C ALA A 160 -9.78 12.68 -2.87
N ALA A 161 -9.73 11.38 -3.11
CA ALA A 161 -9.57 10.40 -2.04
C ALA A 161 -8.19 10.51 -1.37
N LEU A 162 -7.14 10.70 -2.18
CA LEU A 162 -5.78 10.90 -1.67
C LEU A 162 -5.69 12.15 -0.76
N LEU A 163 -6.36 13.23 -1.12
CA LEU A 163 -6.44 14.44 -0.29
C LEU A 163 -7.02 14.15 1.10
N ASN A 164 -8.15 13.45 1.16
CA ASN A 164 -8.78 13.09 2.43
C ASN A 164 -7.88 12.17 3.27
N ILE A 165 -7.25 11.18 2.65
CA ILE A 165 -6.27 10.28 3.30
C ILE A 165 -5.12 11.10 3.90
N CYS A 166 -4.57 12.05 3.17
CA CYS A 166 -3.50 12.93 3.65
C CYS A 166 -3.97 13.84 4.79
N HIS A 167 -5.23 14.21 4.86
CA HIS A 167 -5.76 15.03 5.96
C HIS A 167 -5.95 14.19 7.24
N ASP A 168 -6.53 13.00 7.11
CA ASP A 168 -7.00 12.20 8.23
C ASP A 168 -5.88 11.36 8.86
N LEU A 169 -4.97 10.80 8.05
CA LEU A 169 -3.88 9.94 8.52
C LEU A 169 -2.65 10.74 8.95
N ARG A 170 -2.75 11.39 10.11
CA ARG A 170 -1.73 12.33 10.59
C ARG A 170 -0.37 11.70 10.93
N LYS A 171 -0.33 10.39 11.17
CA LYS A 171 0.88 9.63 11.52
C LYS A 171 1.48 8.87 10.34
N LEU A 172 0.97 9.08 9.13
CA LEU A 172 1.43 8.39 7.94
C LEU A 172 2.90 8.75 7.64
N THR A 173 3.74 7.72 7.55
CA THR A 173 5.17 7.81 7.23
C THR A 173 5.51 7.09 5.93
N THR A 174 4.75 6.07 5.55
CA THR A 174 4.96 5.30 4.32
C THR A 174 3.67 5.22 3.52
N LEU A 175 3.75 5.62 2.26
CA LEU A 175 2.63 5.59 1.32
C LEU A 175 3.06 4.94 0.00
N ASP A 176 2.31 3.95 -0.45
CA ASP A 176 2.43 3.38 -1.77
C ASP A 176 1.11 3.58 -2.53
N ILE A 177 1.17 4.33 -3.62
CA ILE A 177 0.05 4.62 -4.53
C ILE A 177 0.38 4.22 -5.97
N SER A 178 1.32 3.30 -6.14
CA SER A 178 1.80 2.84 -7.44
C SER A 178 0.68 2.32 -8.32
N GLY A 179 0.69 2.65 -9.61
CA GLY A 179 -0.31 2.16 -10.58
C GLY A 179 -1.75 2.66 -10.36
N CYS A 180 -1.97 3.63 -9.47
CA CYS A 180 -3.26 4.32 -9.29
C CYS A 180 -3.50 5.34 -10.42
N ASN A 181 -3.92 4.84 -11.58
CA ASN A 181 -4.00 5.63 -12.82
C ASN A 181 -5.08 6.74 -12.84
N LYS A 182 -5.96 6.81 -11.82
CA LYS A 182 -6.98 7.86 -11.67
C LYS A 182 -6.50 9.05 -10.83
N ILE A 183 -5.25 9.04 -10.37
CA ILE A 183 -4.63 10.18 -9.70
C ILE A 183 -4.10 11.14 -10.77
N GLU A 184 -4.61 12.37 -10.73
CA GLU A 184 -4.23 13.46 -11.63
C GLU A 184 -3.35 14.51 -10.95
N SER A 185 -3.38 14.58 -9.61
CA SER A 185 -2.57 15.49 -8.80
C SER A 185 -2.21 14.83 -7.47
N VAL A 186 -1.02 15.18 -6.96
CA VAL A 186 -0.49 14.73 -5.66
C VAL A 186 -0.20 15.91 -4.72
N GLU A 187 -0.77 17.10 -4.97
CA GLU A 187 -0.55 18.33 -4.20
C GLU A 187 -0.73 18.13 -2.69
N CYS A 188 -1.74 17.33 -2.32
CA CYS A 188 -2.05 17.01 -0.93
C CYS A 188 -0.89 16.36 -0.13
N LEU A 189 0.10 15.77 -0.79
CA LEU A 189 1.28 15.21 -0.13
C LEU A 189 2.09 16.28 0.62
N THR A 190 2.01 17.54 0.20
CA THR A 190 2.69 18.68 0.88
C THR A 190 2.25 18.82 2.34
N VAL A 191 1.01 18.45 2.67
CA VAL A 191 0.48 18.44 4.06
C VAL A 191 1.21 17.39 4.92
N ARG A 192 1.81 16.37 4.30
CA ARG A 192 2.59 15.31 4.96
C ARG A 192 4.11 15.46 4.82
N LYS A 193 4.61 16.59 4.33
CA LYS A 193 6.07 16.81 4.10
C LYS A 193 6.97 16.56 5.31
N ASN A 194 6.45 16.76 6.52
CA ASN A 194 7.21 16.57 7.76
C ASN A 194 7.11 15.13 8.31
N THR A 195 6.14 14.32 7.90
CA THR A 195 5.89 12.98 8.43
C THR A 195 6.23 11.87 7.45
N LEU A 196 6.02 12.10 6.15
CA LEU A 196 6.32 11.12 5.11
C LEU A 196 7.83 10.87 5.04
N ARG A 197 8.21 9.61 4.94
CA ARG A 197 9.59 9.11 4.85
C ARG A 197 9.77 8.16 3.68
N SER A 198 8.72 7.44 3.29
CA SER A 198 8.75 6.53 2.14
C SER A 198 7.55 6.80 1.23
N LEU A 199 7.81 6.96 -0.05
CA LEU A 199 6.78 7.20 -1.07
C LEU A 199 7.08 6.38 -2.32
N SER A 200 6.10 5.60 -2.78
CA SER A 200 6.15 4.94 -4.09
C SER A 200 5.06 5.47 -5.02
N LEU A 201 5.51 5.96 -6.17
CA LEU A 201 4.75 6.55 -7.26
C LEU A 201 4.92 5.74 -8.56
N TYR A 202 5.35 4.47 -8.45
CA TYR A 202 5.65 3.64 -9.61
C TYR A 202 4.48 3.65 -10.59
N ASN A 203 4.79 3.84 -11.88
CA ASN A 203 3.81 3.80 -12.96
C ASN A 203 2.68 4.86 -12.91
N LEU A 204 2.90 6.00 -12.27
CA LEU A 204 1.90 7.08 -12.25
C LEU A 204 2.12 8.15 -13.34
N LYS A 205 1.03 8.54 -14.01
CA LYS A 205 1.04 9.60 -15.04
C LYS A 205 1.39 10.99 -14.47
N VAL A 206 1.14 11.23 -13.19
CA VAL A 206 1.48 12.50 -12.51
C VAL A 206 2.99 12.79 -12.51
N LEU A 207 3.84 11.77 -12.71
CA LEU A 207 5.29 11.96 -12.89
C LEU A 207 5.65 12.68 -14.19
N ARG A 208 4.67 13.09 -15.01
CA ARG A 208 4.85 13.91 -16.21
C ARG A 208 4.44 15.38 -16.00
N THR A 209 4.09 15.78 -14.77
CA THR A 209 3.60 17.13 -14.47
C THR A 209 4.61 17.94 -13.65
N ASP A 210 4.81 19.21 -14.04
CA ASP A 210 5.65 20.20 -13.34
C ASP A 210 5.23 20.40 -11.87
N GLU A 211 3.93 20.27 -11.60
CA GLU A 211 3.34 20.30 -10.27
C GLU A 211 3.95 19.21 -9.37
N THR A 212 3.97 17.95 -9.84
CA THR A 212 4.57 16.83 -9.11
C THR A 212 6.05 17.06 -8.84
N ARG A 213 6.79 17.65 -9.80
CA ARG A 213 8.20 18.04 -9.59
C ARG A 213 8.34 18.99 -8.41
N LYS A 214 7.55 20.06 -8.36
CA LYS A 214 7.57 21.05 -7.27
C LYS A 214 7.23 20.41 -5.93
N ILE A 215 6.22 19.55 -5.89
CA ILE A 215 5.83 18.83 -4.67
C ILE A 215 6.97 17.95 -4.16
N LEU A 216 7.61 17.16 -5.03
CA LEU A 216 8.73 16.29 -4.64
C LEU A 216 9.93 17.08 -4.10
N LEU A 217 10.18 18.30 -4.58
CA LEU A 217 11.21 19.20 -4.03
C LEU A 217 10.87 19.69 -2.61
N GLU A 218 9.58 19.78 -2.25
CA GLU A 218 9.14 20.16 -0.91
C GLU A 218 9.21 19.02 0.11
N LEU A 219 9.19 17.76 -0.34
CA LEU A 219 9.22 16.58 0.53
C LEU A 219 10.66 16.25 1.00
N LYS A 220 11.33 17.25 1.61
CA LYS A 220 12.75 17.18 2.02
C LYS A 220 13.07 16.08 3.05
N GLY A 221 12.05 15.57 3.76
CA GLY A 221 12.19 14.49 4.73
C GLY A 221 12.10 13.08 4.15
N LEU A 222 11.89 12.90 2.84
CA LEU A 222 11.86 11.58 2.23
C LEU A 222 13.22 10.87 2.35
N VAL A 223 13.16 9.59 2.69
CA VAL A 223 14.28 8.66 2.82
C VAL A 223 14.25 7.63 1.71
N HIS A 224 13.05 7.19 1.33
CA HIS A 224 12.83 6.25 0.23
C HIS A 224 11.86 6.86 -0.77
N LEU A 225 12.28 6.91 -2.04
CA LEU A 225 11.44 7.36 -3.13
C LEU A 225 11.53 6.38 -4.29
N ASP A 226 10.38 5.96 -4.78
CA ASP A 226 10.24 5.19 -6.01
C ASP A 226 9.40 5.99 -7.00
N VAL A 227 10.04 6.37 -8.10
CA VAL A 227 9.45 7.06 -9.26
C VAL A 227 9.72 6.27 -10.53
N SER A 228 9.90 4.95 -10.40
CA SER A 228 10.15 4.06 -11.52
C SER A 228 8.94 3.96 -12.45
N GLU A 229 9.17 3.50 -13.68
CA GLU A 229 8.10 3.22 -14.64
C GLU A 229 8.34 1.93 -15.41
N ASN A 230 7.25 1.36 -15.92
CA ASN A 230 7.27 0.22 -16.82
C ASN A 230 6.41 0.51 -18.05
N LYS A 231 7.07 0.99 -19.11
CA LYS A 231 6.45 1.34 -20.39
C LYS A 231 5.71 0.18 -21.06
N VAL A 232 6.08 -1.08 -20.76
CA VAL A 232 5.40 -2.27 -21.30
C VAL A 232 4.00 -2.43 -20.71
N SER A 233 3.77 -1.93 -19.50
CA SER A 233 2.46 -2.01 -18.84
C SER A 233 1.48 -0.90 -19.24
N GLN A 234 1.91 0.08 -20.04
CA GLN A 234 1.07 1.20 -20.47
C GLN A 234 0.32 0.93 -21.78
N ASP A 235 -0.79 1.63 -21.95
CA ASP A 235 -1.64 1.61 -23.14
C ASP A 235 -0.80 1.83 -24.41
N PRO A 236 -1.04 1.12 -25.52
CA PRO A 236 -0.33 1.33 -26.78
C PRO A 236 -0.25 2.80 -27.22
N VAL A 237 -1.26 3.60 -26.90
CA VAL A 237 -1.29 5.05 -27.19
C VAL A 237 -0.32 5.82 -26.29
N ASP A 238 -0.24 5.47 -25.00
CA ASP A 238 0.70 6.10 -24.06
C ASP A 238 2.17 5.83 -24.46
N ARG A 239 2.44 4.71 -25.14
CA ARG A 239 3.79 4.39 -25.68
C ARG A 239 4.22 5.28 -26.85
N LEU A 240 3.26 5.92 -27.52
CA LEU A 240 3.53 6.83 -28.64
C LEU A 240 3.77 8.27 -28.18
N ILE A 241 3.43 8.59 -26.94
CA ILE A 241 3.68 9.90 -26.34
C ILE A 241 5.13 9.92 -25.84
N PRO A 242 5.98 10.85 -26.30
CA PRO A 242 7.32 11.01 -25.75
C PRO A 242 7.25 11.13 -24.22
N SER A 243 7.98 10.28 -23.50
CA SER A 243 7.98 10.28 -22.04
C SER A 243 8.65 11.55 -21.51
N CYS A 244 7.85 12.59 -21.24
CA CYS A 244 8.30 13.78 -20.54
C CYS A 244 8.17 13.54 -19.03
N SER A 245 9.03 12.68 -18.49
CA SER A 245 9.08 12.44 -17.05
C SER A 245 9.91 13.54 -16.37
N ILE A 246 9.50 13.91 -15.16
CA ILE A 246 10.15 14.93 -14.34
C ILE A 246 11.51 14.50 -13.77
N VAL A 247 11.85 13.21 -13.84
CA VAL A 247 13.01 12.62 -13.16
C VAL A 247 14.34 13.30 -13.56
N PRO A 248 14.66 13.53 -14.85
CA PRO A 248 15.91 14.21 -15.22
C PRO A 248 16.02 15.61 -14.61
N GLU A 249 14.92 16.34 -14.52
CA GLU A 249 14.90 17.70 -13.96
C GLU A 249 15.04 17.68 -12.43
N LEU A 250 14.48 16.67 -11.76
CA LEU A 250 14.70 16.46 -10.33
C LEU A 250 16.16 16.18 -10.02
N LEU A 251 16.81 15.29 -10.78
CA LEU A 251 18.20 14.90 -10.57
C LEU A 251 19.19 16.07 -10.78
N ARG A 252 18.84 17.03 -11.66
CA ARG A 252 19.62 18.27 -11.86
C ARG A 252 19.49 19.28 -10.71
N ASN A 253 18.57 19.08 -9.78
CA ASN A 253 18.33 20.01 -8.68
C ASN A 253 19.10 19.56 -7.41
N PRO A 254 20.06 20.34 -6.91
CA PRO A 254 20.84 19.97 -5.72
C PRO A 254 20.03 19.98 -4.42
N GLU A 255 18.86 20.63 -4.39
CA GLU A 255 17.97 20.62 -3.23
C GLU A 255 17.01 19.42 -3.20
N PHE A 256 16.97 18.62 -4.26
CA PHE A 256 16.06 17.48 -4.35
C PHE A 256 16.52 16.35 -3.43
N GLY A 257 15.67 15.98 -2.46
CA GLY A 257 15.85 14.74 -1.69
C GLY A 257 17.06 14.70 -0.76
N PRO A 258 17.33 15.73 0.06
CA PRO A 258 18.56 15.82 0.86
C PRO A 258 18.70 14.70 1.91
N CYS A 259 17.62 13.98 2.24
CA CYS A 259 17.63 12.86 3.19
C CYS A 259 17.48 11.48 2.50
N LEU A 260 17.49 11.41 1.16
CA LEU A 260 17.28 10.17 0.43
C LEU A 260 18.41 9.18 0.71
N SER A 261 18.02 8.00 1.18
CA SER A 261 18.87 6.82 1.30
C SER A 261 18.60 5.78 0.20
N SER A 262 17.48 5.90 -0.51
CA SER A 262 17.06 4.99 -1.56
C SER A 262 16.26 5.74 -2.61
N LEU A 263 16.64 5.60 -3.88
CA LEU A 263 15.92 6.14 -5.02
C LEU A 263 15.75 5.08 -6.10
N ASP A 264 14.52 4.80 -6.51
CA ASP A 264 14.26 3.93 -7.67
C ASP A 264 13.79 4.78 -8.86
N ILE A 265 14.59 4.75 -9.93
CA ILE A 265 14.32 5.39 -11.23
C ILE A 265 14.33 4.34 -12.36
N SER A 266 14.08 3.07 -12.04
CA SER A 266 14.01 2.00 -13.03
C SER A 266 13.02 2.35 -14.16
N GLY A 267 13.37 2.01 -15.40
CA GLY A 267 12.58 2.32 -16.60
C GLY A 267 12.55 3.80 -17.04
N GLN A 268 13.20 4.72 -16.31
CA GLN A 268 13.29 6.13 -16.66
C GLN A 268 14.37 6.40 -17.74
N ASP A 269 14.23 5.80 -18.93
CA ASP A 269 15.24 5.79 -20.02
C ASP A 269 15.70 7.17 -20.53
N GLN A 270 14.91 8.21 -20.30
CA GLN A 270 15.25 9.59 -20.67
C GLN A 270 16.28 10.22 -19.71
N THR A 271 16.54 9.58 -18.58
CA THR A 271 17.55 10.02 -17.62
C THR A 271 18.93 9.79 -18.19
N LYS A 272 19.73 10.84 -18.26
CA LYS A 272 21.10 10.75 -18.75
C LYS A 272 22.07 10.47 -17.60
N LEU A 273 23.21 9.87 -17.94
CA LEU A 273 24.29 9.60 -16.99
C LEU A 273 24.80 10.89 -16.31
N GLU A 274 24.88 12.00 -17.06
CA GLU A 274 25.29 13.31 -16.53
C GLU A 274 24.37 13.80 -15.39
N ASP A 275 23.07 13.57 -15.52
CA ASP A 275 22.08 13.97 -14.52
C ASP A 275 22.19 13.10 -13.26
N LEU A 276 22.37 11.78 -13.45
CA LEU A 276 22.57 10.84 -12.34
C LEU A 276 23.88 11.12 -11.59
N HIS A 277 25.00 11.34 -12.30
CA HIS A 277 26.27 11.69 -11.66
C HIS A 277 26.18 13.00 -10.89
N PHE A 278 25.51 14.01 -11.45
CA PHE A 278 25.27 15.26 -10.73
C PHE A 278 24.50 15.00 -9.43
N PHE A 279 23.42 14.22 -9.49
CA PHE A 279 22.63 13.87 -8.31
C PHE A 279 23.47 13.13 -7.26
N LEU A 280 24.18 12.07 -7.65
CA LEU A 280 24.99 11.25 -6.73
C LEU A 280 26.05 12.05 -6.00
N LYS A 281 26.68 13.02 -6.68
CA LYS A 281 27.65 13.94 -6.09
C LYS A 281 27.08 14.73 -4.90
N TRP A 282 25.79 15.07 -4.92
CA TRP A 282 25.11 15.79 -3.84
C TRP A 282 24.47 14.87 -2.80
N HIS A 283 24.49 13.55 -3.02
CA HIS A 283 23.84 12.54 -2.16
C HIS A 283 24.81 11.43 -1.75
N PRO A 284 25.89 11.74 -1.02
CA PRO A 284 26.91 10.76 -0.64
C PRO A 284 26.40 9.65 0.31
N ASP A 285 25.31 9.91 1.04
CA ASP A 285 24.70 8.95 1.98
C ASP A 285 23.69 8.00 1.32
N LEU A 286 23.48 8.12 0.00
CA LEU A 286 22.56 7.29 -0.76
C LEU A 286 23.06 5.83 -0.80
N LYS A 287 22.21 4.89 -0.38
CA LYS A 287 22.58 3.47 -0.23
C LYS A 287 22.06 2.59 -1.35
N PHE A 288 21.05 3.04 -2.07
CA PHE A 288 20.40 2.27 -3.11
C PHE A 288 19.95 3.18 -4.26
N VAL A 289 20.27 2.76 -5.48
CA VAL A 289 19.71 3.32 -6.71
C VAL A 289 19.16 2.19 -7.58
N GLY A 290 17.86 2.22 -7.84
CA GLY A 290 17.20 1.33 -8.79
C GLY A 290 17.36 1.86 -10.21
N LEU A 291 18.08 1.11 -11.05
CA LEU A 291 18.37 1.46 -12.46
C LEU A 291 17.89 0.40 -13.45
N MET A 292 17.12 -0.59 -13.00
CA MET A 292 16.67 -1.68 -13.86
C MET A 292 15.89 -1.13 -15.06
N LEU A 293 16.02 -1.78 -16.22
CA LEU A 293 15.36 -1.32 -17.45
C LEU A 293 15.74 0.10 -17.88
N THR A 294 16.96 0.56 -17.54
CA THR A 294 17.55 1.78 -18.09
C THR A 294 18.90 1.44 -18.74
N SER A 295 19.40 2.27 -19.65
CA SER A 295 20.79 2.10 -20.16
C SER A 295 21.85 2.35 -19.09
N LEU A 296 21.50 3.04 -18.00
CA LEU A 296 22.40 3.41 -16.90
C LEU A 296 22.85 2.20 -16.07
N CYS A 297 22.08 1.11 -16.05
CA CYS A 297 22.48 -0.10 -15.30
C CYS A 297 23.65 -0.86 -15.93
N LEU A 298 24.03 -0.49 -17.16
CA LEU A 298 25.18 -1.06 -17.87
C LEU A 298 26.45 -0.22 -17.69
N ASP A 299 26.37 0.90 -16.96
CA ASP A 299 27.51 1.78 -16.78
C ASP A 299 28.56 1.17 -15.85
N THR A 300 29.82 1.33 -16.22
CA THR A 300 30.98 0.83 -15.50
C THR A 300 31.07 1.36 -14.06
N VAL A 301 30.54 2.55 -13.77
CA VAL A 301 30.50 3.12 -12.41
C VAL A 301 29.74 2.22 -11.42
N PHE A 302 28.82 1.38 -11.92
CA PHE A 302 28.05 0.43 -11.08
C PHE A 302 28.50 -1.02 -11.23
N LEU A 303 29.35 -1.32 -12.22
CA LEU A 303 29.82 -2.68 -12.53
C LEU A 303 31.24 -2.91 -12.04
N ASP A 304 32.06 -1.87 -12.05
CA ASP A 304 33.44 -1.92 -11.61
C ASP A 304 33.55 -1.31 -10.22
N SER A 305 34.21 -2.03 -9.31
CA SER A 305 34.40 -1.64 -7.91
C SER A 305 35.38 -0.46 -7.73
N TYR A 306 35.46 0.45 -8.70
CA TYR A 306 36.33 1.62 -8.64
C TYR A 306 35.56 2.80 -8.07
N ASP A 307 35.92 3.12 -6.82
CA ASP A 307 35.65 4.32 -6.05
C ASP A 307 34.80 5.39 -6.76
N ILE A 308 33.52 5.44 -6.40
CA ILE A 308 32.71 6.65 -6.52
C ILE A 308 33.25 7.61 -5.44
N MET A 309 34.18 8.49 -5.84
CA MET A 309 34.73 9.57 -5.01
C MET A 309 34.28 10.94 -5.53
#